data_AF-A0A8T0EYW2-F1
#
_entry.id   AF-A0A8T0EYW2-F1
#
_cell.length_a   1.000
_cell.length_b   1.000
_cell.length_c   1.000
_cell.angle_alpha   90.00
_cell.angle_beta   90.00
_cell.angle_gamma   90.00
#
_symmetry.space_group_name_H-M   'P 1'
#
loop_
_entity.id
_entity.type
_entity.pdbx_description
1 polymer ?
#
loop_
_entity_poly.entity_id
_entity_poly.type
_entity_poly.pdbx_seq_one_letter_code
_entity_poly.pdbx_strand_id
1 'polypeptide(L)'
;MLIPVGIKKCPPAKDGTERFACPSPDHTNRYRCIDDHSLCDGFIDCPNAEDEDMGSCMFYKTTKAHLDVLADALLRWARGRY
;
A
#
# COMPACT_ATOMS: atom_id res chain seq x y z
N MET A 1 -5.11 -5.31 -10.20
CA MET A 1 -6.34 -6.16 -10.16
C MET A 1 -7.57 -5.26 -10.03
N LEU A 2 -8.78 -5.66 -10.46
CA LEU A 2 -10.00 -4.85 -10.34
C LEU A 2 -11.09 -5.57 -9.55
N ILE A 3 -11.80 -4.85 -8.68
CA ILE A 3 -12.90 -5.36 -7.85
C ILE A 3 -14.17 -4.49 -7.99
N PRO A 4 -15.38 -5.02 -7.73
CA PRO A 4 -16.61 -4.25 -7.81
C PRO A 4 -16.67 -3.08 -6.84
N VAL A 5 -17.30 -1.98 -7.24
CA VAL A 5 -17.63 -0.88 -6.31
C VAL A 5 -18.62 -1.36 -5.25
N GLY A 6 -18.36 -1.01 -3.99
CA GLY A 6 -19.05 -1.55 -2.80
C GLY A 6 -18.20 -2.55 -2.01
N ILE A 7 -17.14 -3.07 -2.61
CA ILE A 7 -16.14 -3.91 -1.93
C ILE A 7 -14.81 -3.14 -1.91
N LYS A 8 -14.37 -2.69 -0.73
CA LYS A 8 -13.10 -1.96 -0.55
C LYS A 8 -11.93 -2.87 -0.14
N LYS A 9 -12.19 -4.13 0.19
CA LYS A 9 -11.16 -5.09 0.56
C LYS A 9 -10.62 -5.79 -0.69
N CYS A 10 -9.34 -5.58 -0.98
CA CYS A 10 -8.66 -6.33 -2.01
C CYS A 10 -8.34 -7.75 -1.52
N PRO A 11 -8.47 -8.77 -2.38
CA PRO A 11 -7.98 -10.10 -2.03
C PRO A 11 -6.45 -10.08 -1.98
N PRO A 12 -5.84 -10.95 -1.14
CA PRO A 12 -4.39 -10.99 -0.98
C PRO A 12 -3.70 -11.36 -2.29
N ALA A 13 -2.47 -10.87 -2.46
CA ALA A 13 -1.61 -11.27 -3.57
C ALA A 13 -1.18 -12.74 -3.43
N LYS A 14 -0.69 -13.34 -4.53
CA LYS A 14 -0.33 -14.78 -4.57
C LYS A 14 0.86 -15.12 -3.67
N ASP A 15 1.73 -14.15 -3.43
CA ASP A 15 2.89 -14.19 -2.55
C ASP A 15 2.55 -13.83 -1.10
N GLY A 16 1.29 -13.51 -0.81
CA GLY A 16 0.82 -13.09 0.52
C GLY A 16 0.93 -11.59 0.78
N THR A 17 1.41 -10.80 -0.19
CA THR A 17 1.51 -9.34 -0.05
C THR A 17 0.13 -8.72 0.10
N GLU A 18 0.02 -7.74 1.00
CA GLU A 18 -1.21 -7.00 1.23
C GLU A 18 -1.52 -6.08 0.05
N ARG A 19 -2.81 -5.96 -0.28
CA ARG A 19 -3.30 -5.11 -1.37
C ARG A 19 -4.25 -4.06 -0.88
N PHE A 20 -4.16 -2.90 -1.49
CA PHE A 20 -4.99 -1.75 -1.17
C PHE A 20 -5.87 -1.37 -2.36
N ALA A 21 -7.12 -1.05 -2.08
CA ALA A 21 -8.02 -0.52 -3.10
C ALA A 21 -7.78 0.98 -3.25
N CYS A 22 -7.57 1.46 -4.47
CA CYS A 22 -7.54 2.87 -4.80
C CYS A 22 -8.79 3.59 -4.25
N PRO A 23 -8.67 4.84 -3.77
CA PRO A 23 -9.78 5.58 -3.21
C PRO A 23 -10.94 5.76 -4.20
N SER A 24 -10.64 6.09 -5.46
CA SER A 24 -11.65 6.26 -6.51
C SER A 24 -11.75 5.04 -7.42
N PRO A 25 -12.94 4.78 -8.01
CA PRO A 25 -13.09 3.77 -9.03
C PRO A 25 -12.48 4.21 -10.37
N ASP A 26 -12.21 3.24 -11.23
CA ASP A 26 -11.80 3.46 -12.62
C ASP A 26 -12.98 3.90 -13.52
N HIS A 27 -12.70 4.16 -14.80
CA HIS A 27 -13.71 4.55 -15.81
C HIS A 27 -14.80 3.49 -16.05
N THR A 28 -14.58 2.24 -15.62
CA THR A 28 -15.56 1.14 -15.70
C THR A 28 -16.32 0.95 -14.39
N ASN A 29 -16.21 1.88 -13.45
CA ASN A 29 -16.82 1.85 -12.14
C ASN A 29 -16.38 0.61 -11.31
N ARG A 30 -15.07 0.33 -11.30
CA ARG A 30 -14.45 -0.72 -10.47
C ARG A 30 -13.29 -0.15 -9.66
N TYR A 31 -13.07 -0.66 -8.45
CA TYR A 31 -11.89 -0.28 -7.68
C TYR A 31 -10.66 -1.05 -8.16
N ARG A 32 -9.56 -0.32 -8.31
CA ARG A 32 -8.26 -0.91 -8.60
C ARG A 32 -7.55 -1.30 -7.33
N CYS A 33 -7.02 -2.52 -7.30
CA CYS A 33 -6.16 -3.03 -6.24
C CYS A 33 -4.70 -2.93 -6.66
N ILE A 34 -3.90 -2.31 -5.80
CA ILE A 34 -2.45 -2.13 -5.92
C ILE A 34 -1.74 -2.81 -4.74
N ASP A 35 -0.49 -3.21 -4.92
CA ASP A 35 0.35 -3.81 -3.89
C ASP A 35 1.00 -2.70 -3.02
N ASP A 36 1.51 -3.02 -1.83
CA ASP A 36 2.11 -2.01 -0.92
C ASP A 36 3.34 -1.31 -1.52
N HIS A 37 4.07 -2.02 -2.38
CA HIS A 37 5.23 -1.52 -3.12
C HIS A 37 4.88 -0.49 -4.21
N SER A 38 3.63 -0.47 -4.67
CA SER A 38 3.11 0.51 -5.64
C SER A 38 2.73 1.84 -4.98
N LEU A 39 2.77 1.96 -3.65
CA LEU A 39 2.46 3.22 -2.98
C LEU A 39 3.68 4.14 -2.99
N CYS A 40 3.52 5.32 -3.63
CA CYS A 40 4.54 6.37 -3.64
C CYS A 40 5.87 5.96 -4.27
N ASP A 41 5.82 5.11 -5.30
CA ASP A 41 6.96 4.58 -6.05
C ASP A 41 7.37 5.46 -7.24
N GLY A 42 6.55 6.47 -7.55
CA GLY A 42 6.76 7.42 -8.64
C GLY A 42 6.01 7.08 -9.93
N PHE A 43 5.19 6.03 -9.92
CA PHE A 43 4.30 5.66 -11.02
C PHE A 43 2.84 5.86 -10.63
N ILE A 44 2.04 6.37 -11.55
CA ILE A 44 0.60 6.53 -11.32
C ILE A 44 -0.07 5.17 -11.53
N ASP A 45 -0.38 4.47 -10.44
CA ASP A 45 -1.11 3.22 -10.46
C ASP A 45 -2.63 3.42 -10.26
N CYS A 46 -3.05 4.40 -9.44
CA CYS A 46 -4.47 4.69 -9.23
C CYS A 46 -5.07 5.63 -10.29
N PRO A 47 -6.39 5.53 -10.57
CA PRO A 47 -7.03 6.29 -11.66
C PRO A 47 -6.88 7.81 -11.58
N ASN A 48 -6.82 8.41 -10.39
CA ASN A 48 -6.60 9.85 -10.21
C ASN A 48 -5.27 10.16 -9.51
N ALA A 49 -4.28 9.27 -9.63
CA ALA A 49 -2.97 9.42 -9.00
C ALA A 49 -3.01 9.57 -7.47
N GLU A 50 -4.02 8.99 -6.82
CA GLU A 50 -4.17 9.08 -5.35
C GLU A 50 -3.03 8.38 -4.60
N ASP A 51 -2.40 7.38 -5.21
CA ASP A 51 -1.22 6.67 -4.73
C ASP A 51 0.06 7.52 -4.77
N GLU A 52 0.07 8.60 -5.57
CA GLU A 52 1.20 9.52 -5.74
C GLU A 52 0.87 10.95 -5.28
N ASP A 53 -0.20 11.14 -4.50
CA ASP A 53 -0.48 12.44 -3.90
C ASP A 53 0.68 12.88 -3.00
N MET A 54 1.20 14.09 -3.25
CA MET A 54 2.40 14.59 -2.60
C MET A 54 2.21 14.70 -1.07
N GLY A 55 1.01 15.10 -0.63
CA GLY A 55 0.69 15.21 0.79
C GLY A 55 0.67 13.85 1.46
N SER A 56 -0.12 12.92 0.91
CA SER A 56 -0.18 11.53 1.39
C SER A 56 1.18 10.83 1.38
N CYS A 57 1.97 11.00 0.32
CA CYS A 57 3.28 10.36 0.21
C CYS A 57 4.32 10.87 1.21
N MET A 58 4.29 12.15 1.57
CA MET A 58 5.17 12.70 2.59
C MET A 58 4.97 12.00 3.94
N PHE A 59 3.72 11.81 4.35
CA PHE A 59 3.39 11.10 5.58
C PHE A 59 3.62 9.59 5.47
N TYR A 60 3.26 8.95 4.34
CA TYR A 60 3.47 7.52 4.12
C TYR A 60 4.97 7.16 4.22
N LYS A 61 5.84 7.86 3.49
CA LYS A 61 7.29 7.58 3.49
C LYS A 61 7.89 7.73 4.87
N THR A 62 7.55 8.81 5.57
CA THR A 62 8.05 9.08 6.92
C THR A 62 7.58 8.02 7.91
N THR A 63 6.29 7.67 7.88
CA THR A 63 5.70 6.69 8.78
C THR A 63 6.27 5.28 8.52
N LYS A 64 6.37 4.88 7.24
CA LYS A 64 6.94 3.59 6.84
C LYS A 64 8.38 3.45 7.33
N ALA A 65 9.22 4.47 7.13
CA ALA A 65 10.61 4.45 7.57
C ALA A 65 10.74 4.22 9.09
N HIS A 66 9.90 4.87 9.90
CA HIS A 66 9.90 4.64 11.35
C HIS A 66 9.36 3.25 11.74
N LEU A 67 8.34 2.75 11.05
CA LEU A 67 7.82 1.39 11.26
C LEU A 67 8.85 0.32 10.92
N ASP A 68 9.63 0.51 9.84
CA ASP A 68 10.69 -0.42 9.44
C ASP A 68 11.78 -0.52 10.52
N VAL A 69 12.16 0.61 11.13
CA VAL A 69 13.10 0.64 12.26
C VAL A 69 12.54 -0.15 13.46
N LEU A 70 11.28 0.04 13.80
CA LEU A 70 10.63 -0.68 14.90
C LEU A 70 10.53 -2.18 14.60
N ALA A 71 10.13 -2.55 13.38
CA ALA A 71 10.04 -3.93 12.95
C ALA A 71 11.40 -4.63 13.02
N ASP A 72 12.48 -3.99 12.55
CA ASP A 72 13.83 -4.53 12.64
C ASP A 72 14.28 -4.70 14.10
N ALA A 73 14.04 -3.71 14.97
CA ALA A 73 14.36 -3.80 16.39
C ALA A 73 13.62 -4.98 17.07
N LEU A 74 12.33 -5.16 16.79
CA LEU A 74 11.53 -6.27 17.31
C LEU A 74 12.02 -7.63 16.79
N LEU A 75 12.36 -7.72 15.50
CA LEU A 75 12.88 -8.95 14.91
C LEU A 75 14.26 -9.31 15.47
N ARG A 76 15.13 -8.34 15.75
CA ARG A 76 16.43 -8.58 16.42
C ARG A 76 16.24 -9.07 17.85
N TRP A 77 15.35 -8.43 18.59
CA TRP A 77 14.97 -8.85 19.94
C TRP A 77 14.43 -10.29 19.96
N ALA A 78 13.48 -10.61 19.08
CA ALA A 78 12.88 -11.94 18.98
C ALA A 78 13.88 -13.04 18.62
N ARG A 79 14.96 -12.69 17.90
CA ARG A 79 16.04 -13.62 17.52
C ARG A 79 17.15 -13.74 18.58
N GLY A 80 17.04 -13.04 19.70
CA GLY A 80 18.05 -13.05 20.77
C GLY A 80 19.38 -12.40 20.39
N ARG A 81 19.38 -11.49 19.40
CA ARG A 81 20.56 -10.72 18.97
C ARG A 81 20.47 -9.31 19.54
N TYR A 82 21.06 -9.11 20.72
CA TYR A 82 21.24 -7.81 21.36
C TYR A 82 22.69 -7.34 21.26
#